data_AF-A0A822EQT5-F1
#
_entry.id   AF-A0A822EQT5-F1
#
_cell.length_a   1.000
_cell.length_b   1.000
_cell.length_c   1.000
_cell.angle_alpha   90.00
_cell.angle_beta   90.00
_cell.angle_gamma   90.00
#
_symmetry.space_group_name_H-M   'P 1'
#
loop_
_entity.id
_entity.type
_entity.pdbx_description
1 polymer ?
#
loop_
_entity_poly.entity_id
_entity_poly.type
_entity_poly.pdbx_seq_one_letter_code
_entity_poly.pdbx_strand_id
1 'polypeptide(L)' 'MLSPNYCSCTVHRARNLLDKRLNPVCTVSMGKEKFITVVREKTCSPDWQEQCDMPIIDD' A
#
# COMPACT_ATOMS: atom_id res chain seq x y z
N MET A 1 -25.19 5.88 15.20
CA MET A 1 -24.56 4.84 14.35
C MET A 1 -23.08 4.85 14.68
N LEU A 2 -22.46 3.69 14.92
CA LEU A 2 -21.00 3.59 14.91
C LEU A 2 -20.57 3.63 13.43
N SER A 3 -20.20 4.81 12.94
CA SER A 3 -19.57 4.91 11.63
C SER A 3 -18.17 4.28 11.70
N PRO A 4 -17.74 3.50 10.68
CA PRO A 4 -16.37 3.06 10.59
C PRO A 4 -15.44 4.27 10.63
N ASN A 5 -14.53 4.32 11.59
CA ASN A 5 -13.56 5.40 11.77
C ASN A 5 -12.22 5.14 11.08
N TYR A 6 -12.01 3.92 10.58
CA TYR A 6 -10.78 3.53 9.89
C TYR A 6 -11.07 2.62 8.68
N CYS A 7 -10.26 2.78 7.63
CA CYS A 7 -10.11 1.86 6.52
C CYS A 7 -8.82 1.06 6.70
N SER A 8 -8.92 -0.26 6.81
CA SER A 8 -7.76 -1.16 6.91
C SER A 8 -7.40 -1.71 5.54
N CYS A 9 -6.13 -1.61 5.16
CA CYS A 9 -5.60 -2.07 3.88
C CYS A 9 -4.30 -2.84 4.07
N THR A 10 -4.24 -4.07 3.53
CA THR A 10 -3.03 -4.88 3.50
C THR A 10 -2.48 -4.96 2.08
N VAL A 11 -1.24 -4.50 1.89
CA VAL A 11 -0.48 -4.68 0.65
C VAL A 11 0.28 -6.00 0.77
N HIS A 12 -0.24 -7.06 0.16
CA HIS A 12 0.41 -8.36 0.16
C HIS A 12 1.60 -8.40 -0.80
N ARG A 13 1.34 -8.50 -2.10
CA ARG A 13 2.38 -8.71 -3.13
C ARG A 13 1.90 -8.27 -4.51
N ALA A 14 2.84 -7.98 -5.40
CA ALA A 14 2.60 -7.89 -6.84
C ALA A 14 3.32 -9.04 -7.58
N ARG A 15 2.92 -9.29 -8.84
CA ARG A 15 3.52 -10.33 -9.69
C ARG A 15 3.63 -9.82 -11.12
N ASN A 16 4.63 -10.32 -11.84
CA ASN A 16 4.84 -10.05 -13.27
C ASN A 16 4.95 -8.55 -13.62
N LEU A 17 5.62 -7.76 -12.78
CA LEU A 17 5.93 -6.37 -13.13
C LEU A 17 6.87 -6.32 -14.35
N LEU A 18 6.74 -5.26 -15.16
CA LEU A 18 7.29 -5.22 -16.51
C LEU A 18 8.83 -5.08 -16.59
N ASP A 19 9.50 -4.51 -15.58
CA ASP A 19 10.95 -4.30 -15.61
C ASP A 19 11.65 -4.83 -14.36
N LYS A 20 12.55 -5.80 -14.57
CA LYS A 20 13.36 -6.48 -13.54
C LYS A 20 14.43 -5.59 -12.91
N ARG A 21 14.72 -4.44 -13.51
CA ARG A 21 15.72 -3.47 -13.02
C ARG A 21 15.13 -2.45 -12.05
N LEU A 22 13.79 -2.40 -11.94
CA LEU A 22 13.12 -1.49 -11.03
C LEU A 22 13.12 -2.02 -9.60
N ASN A 23 12.99 -1.09 -8.66
CA ASN A 23 12.80 -1.35 -7.25
C ASN A 23 11.35 -1.00 -6.88
N PRO A 24 10.42 -1.96 -6.85
CA PRO A 24 9.00 -1.65 -6.65
C PRO A 24 8.71 -1.04 -5.29
N VAL A 25 7.73 -0.12 -5.28
CA VAL A 25 7.12 0.48 -4.10
C VAL A 25 5.63 0.66 -4.36
N CYS A 26 4.79 0.52 -3.33
CA CYS A 26 3.36 0.79 -3.40
C CYS A 26 3.04 2.05 -2.58
N THR A 27 2.20 2.92 -3.14
CA THR A 27 1.57 4.02 -2.43
C THR A 27 0.08 3.74 -2.35
N VAL A 28 -0.46 3.73 -1.14
CA VAL A 28 -1.90 3.70 -0.88
C VAL A 28 -2.31 5.10 -0.41
N SER A 29 -3.39 5.65 -0.98
CA SER A 29 -3.85 7.00 -0.64
C SER A 29 -5.37 7.03 -0.47
N MET A 30 -5.83 7.69 0.59
CA MET A 30 -7.24 7.92 0.90
C MET A 30 -7.43 9.39 1.32
N GLY A 31 -7.96 10.22 0.41
CA GLY A 31 -8.01 11.66 0.65
C GLY A 31 -6.61 12.26 0.84
N LYS A 32 -6.37 12.87 2.00
CA LYS A 32 -5.06 13.43 2.39
C LYS A 32 -4.12 12.40 3.03
N GLU A 33 -4.65 11.24 3.44
CA GLU A 33 -3.86 10.18 4.07
C GLU A 33 -3.08 9.39 3.02
N LYS A 34 -1.84 9.05 3.35
CA LYS A 34 -0.94 8.31 2.46
C LYS A 34 -0.09 7.32 3.25
N PHE A 35 -0.08 6.09 2.77
CA PHE A 35 0.82 5.03 3.21
C PHE A 35 1.75 4.64 2.06
N ILE A 36 3.03 4.42 2.37
CA ILE A 36 4.04 4.00 1.39
C ILE A 36 4.74 2.76 1.97
N THR A 37 4.77 1.68 1.20
CA THR A 37 5.47 0.44 1.60
C THR A 37 6.98 0.62 1.56
N VAL A 38 7.73 -0.34 2.10
CA VAL A 38 9.16 -0.41 1.84
C VAL A 38 9.45 -0.63 0.34
N VAL A 39 10.60 -0.14 -0.11
CA VAL A 39 11.10 -0.41 -1.45
C VAL A 39 11.63 -1.85 -1.48
N ARG A 40 11.20 -2.63 -2.47
CA ARG A 40 11.78 -3.95 -2.74
C ARG A 40 12.80 -3.84 -3.86
N GLU A 41 13.99 -4.37 -3.66
CA GLU A 41 15.06 -4.23 -4.64
C GLU A 41 14.98 -5.26 -5.77
N LYS A 42 15.16 -4.81 -7.01
CA LYS A 42 15.41 -5.64 -8.22
C LYS A 42 14.50 -6.85 -8.36
N THR A 43 13.19 -6.66 -8.21
CA THR A 43 12.21 -7.75 -8.30
C THR A 43 10.98 -7.36 -9.10
N CYS A 44 10.47 -8.29 -9.90
CA CYS A 44 9.18 -8.17 -10.58
C CYS A 44 8.01 -8.79 -9.80
N SER A 45 8.31 -9.40 -8.65
CA SER A 45 7.34 -10.07 -7.80
C SER A 45 7.59 -9.65 -6.34
N PRO A 46 7.45 -8.35 -6.02
CA PRO A 46 7.67 -7.84 -4.68
C PRO A 46 6.61 -8.41 -3.71
N ASP A 47 7.05 -8.75 -2.50
CA ASP A 47 6.22 -9.24 -1.40
C ASP A 47 6.43 -8.29 -0.20
N TRP A 48 5.37 -7.62 0.25
CA TRP A 48 5.42 -6.61 1.30
C TRP A 48 4.82 -7.13 2.61
N GLN A 49 3.60 -7.69 2.56
CA GLN A 49 2.81 -8.06 3.74
C GLN A 49 2.64 -6.91 4.75
N GLU A 50 2.51 -5.69 4.24
CA GLU A 50 2.39 -4.49 5.07
C GLU A 50 0.92 -4.08 5.20
N GLN A 51 0.49 -3.77 6.42
CA GLN A 51 -0.85 -3.29 6.72
C GLN A 51 -0.80 -1.82 7.10
N CYS A 52 -1.79 -1.07 6.65
CA CYS A 52 -2.04 0.31 7.06
C CYS A 52 -3.51 0.50 7.43
N ASP A 53 -3.74 1.24 8.51
CA ASP A 53 -5.08 1.65 8.93
C ASP A 53 -5.16 3.17 8.75
N MET A 54 -6.03 3.64 7.85
CA MET A 54 -6.18 5.06 7.53
C MET A 54 -7.49 5.58 8.12
N PRO A 55 -7.48 6.67 8.90
CA PRO A 55 -8.70 7.23 9.46
C PRO A 55 -9.62 7.77 8.36
N ILE A 56 -10.92 7.48 8.47
CA ILE A 56 -11.94 8.08 7.60
C ILE A 56 -12.31 9.43 8.22
N ILE A 57 -11.80 10.50 7.62
CA ILE A 57 -12.10 11.88 8.02
C ILE A 57 -13.13 12.41 7.02
N ASP A 58 -14.36 12.62 7.48
CA ASP A 58 -15.37 13.38 6.75
C ASP A 58 -14.94 14.87 6.79
N ASP A 59 -14.45 15.41 5.66
CA ASP A 59 -14.11 16.85 5.48
C ASP A 59 -15.38 17.70 5.34
#